data_AF-A0A6G1DVM7-F1
#
_entry.id   AF-A0A6G1DVM7-F1
#
_cell.length_a   1.000
_cell.length_b   1.000
_cell.length_c   1.000
_cell.angle_alpha   90.00
_cell.angle_beta   90.00
_cell.angle_gamma   90.00
#
_symmetry.space_group_name_H-M   'P 1'
#
loop_
_entity.id
_entity.type
_entity.pdbx_description
1 polymer ?
#
loop_
_entity_poly.entity_id
_entity_poly.type
_entity_poly.pdbx_seq_one_letter_code
_entity_poly.pdbx_strand_id
1 'polypeptide(L)'
;MAWTATATVSLCCRLVRLPVVPYARRPPPLSTRCSAAQSPDAVDREYADLNLRPLYPNRGHHLRIRQHVNPLSSSFSEPTEPPEWKEVFDDPLLPLMVDIGCGSGRFLIWLAKNSGERRNYLGLEIRQKCPDPHFKKRHHKRRVLQPQLVDSITKNLCLSGRVLLQSDVLEVAADMRERFDGCSDVFEHVDCIDKDLRCNNEGWLLDNPMGIRTEREIHAELEGATIYRRMYQKTRNFHH
;
A
#
# COMPACT_ATOMS: atom_id res chain seq x y z
N MET A 1 16.39 7.28 -18.92
CA MET A 1 15.21 8.17 -18.75
C MET A 1 15.06 8.43 -17.26
N ALA A 2 15.07 9.70 -16.84
CA ALA A 2 14.92 10.07 -15.44
C ALA A 2 13.41 10.15 -15.13
N TRP A 3 12.93 9.29 -14.23
CA TRP A 3 11.51 9.14 -13.94
C TRP A 3 11.08 10.12 -12.85
N THR A 4 10.20 11.08 -13.15
CA THR A 4 9.46 11.88 -12.14
C THR A 4 8.43 11.01 -11.45
N ALA A 5 8.93 10.09 -10.62
CA ALA A 5 8.11 9.08 -9.98
C ALA A 5 7.70 9.44 -8.54
N THR A 6 6.43 9.20 -8.22
CA THR A 6 6.00 8.98 -6.85
C THR A 6 5.77 7.48 -6.72
N ALA A 7 6.66 6.78 -6.01
CA ALA A 7 6.47 5.36 -5.72
C ALA A 7 5.69 5.23 -4.42
N THR A 8 4.46 4.74 -4.49
CA THR A 8 3.73 4.30 -3.29
C THR A 8 3.95 2.81 -3.15
N VAL A 9 4.56 2.39 -2.04
CA VAL A 9 4.71 0.98 -1.68
C VAL A 9 3.70 0.69 -0.57
N SER A 10 2.53 0.20 -0.97
CA SER A 10 1.50 -0.28 -0.06
C SER A 10 1.75 -1.76 0.21
N LEU A 11 2.43 -2.07 1.32
CA LEU A 11 2.72 -3.45 1.66
C LEU A 11 1.90 -3.96 2.83
N CYS A 12 1.09 -4.97 2.56
CA CYS A 12 0.38 -5.71 3.58
C CYS A 12 1.15 -7.01 3.91
N CYS A 13 1.47 -7.22 5.20
CA CYS A 13 1.92 -8.50 5.77
C CYS A 13 1.47 -8.62 7.25
N ARG A 14 0.17 -8.81 7.52
CA ARG A 14 -0.36 -9.31 8.80
C ARG A 14 0.23 -10.69 9.18
N LEU A 15 1.03 -10.70 10.24
CA LEU A 15 1.32 -11.87 11.09
C LEU A 15 0.62 -11.62 12.43
N VAL A 16 -0.67 -11.95 12.55
CA VAL A 16 -1.31 -11.89 13.88
C VAL A 16 -1.00 -13.17 14.64
N ARG A 17 -0.23 -13.04 15.73
CA ARG A 17 -0.30 -13.96 16.87
C ARG A 17 -1.46 -13.45 17.73
N LEU A 18 -2.58 -14.18 17.75
CA LEU A 18 -3.56 -14.00 18.82
C LEU A 18 -2.87 -14.29 20.15
N PRO A 19 -2.92 -13.40 21.16
CA PRO A 19 -2.61 -13.82 22.52
C PRO A 19 -3.66 -14.85 22.92
N VAL A 20 -3.21 -16.03 23.32
CA VAL A 20 -4.04 -16.97 24.08
C VAL A 20 -4.24 -16.33 25.44
N VAL A 21 -5.33 -15.58 25.61
CA VAL A 21 -5.78 -15.14 26.93
C VAL A 21 -6.54 -16.32 27.53
N PRO A 22 -6.16 -16.82 28.72
CA PRO A 22 -6.90 -17.88 29.37
C PRO A 22 -8.32 -17.38 29.73
N TYR A 23 -9.26 -18.26 29.44
CA TYR A 23 -10.70 -18.12 29.50
C TYR A 23 -11.19 -17.59 30.86
N ALA A 24 -11.83 -16.42 30.88
CA ALA A 24 -12.72 -15.99 31.95
C ALA A 24 -14.04 -15.52 31.33
N ARG A 25 -15.12 -16.27 31.60
CA ARG A 25 -16.47 -16.00 31.09
C ARG A 25 -16.99 -14.67 31.66
N ARG A 26 -17.24 -13.68 30.80
CA ARG A 26 -18.19 -12.59 31.10
C ARG A 26 -19.40 -12.73 30.18
N PRO A 27 -20.63 -12.48 30.68
CA PRO A 27 -21.84 -12.58 29.87
C PRO A 27 -21.87 -11.49 28.79
N PRO A 28 -22.51 -11.73 27.63
CA PRO A 28 -22.55 -10.75 26.56
C PRO A 28 -23.44 -9.56 26.96
N PRO A 29 -23.02 -8.30 26.70
CA PRO A 29 -23.95 -7.18 26.78
C PRO A 29 -24.94 -7.27 25.61
N LEU A 30 -26.19 -6.92 25.89
CA LEU A 30 -27.28 -6.88 24.91
C LEU A 30 -26.89 -5.99 23.72
N SER A 31 -26.87 -6.58 22.53
CA SER A 31 -26.58 -5.87 21.29
C SER A 31 -27.76 -4.99 20.89
N THR A 32 -27.61 -3.68 20.98
CA THR A 32 -28.30 -2.76 20.08
C THR A 32 -27.72 -2.98 18.68
N ARG A 33 -28.54 -3.50 17.75
CA ARG A 33 -28.18 -3.62 16.33
C ARG A 33 -28.02 -2.22 15.74
N CYS A 34 -26.83 -1.66 15.84
CA CYS A 34 -26.40 -0.59 14.96
C CYS A 34 -26.08 -1.25 13.61
N SER A 35 -26.73 -0.81 12.53
CA SER A 35 -26.48 -1.31 11.18
C SER A 35 -25.08 -0.88 10.72
N ALA A 36 -24.06 -1.60 11.18
CA ALA A 36 -22.68 -1.38 10.78
C ALA A 36 -22.54 -1.78 9.31
N ALA A 37 -22.24 -0.80 8.45
CA ALA A 37 -21.91 -1.03 7.05
C ALA A 37 -20.80 -2.09 6.96
N GLN A 38 -20.98 -3.12 6.15
CA GLN A 38 -19.95 -4.13 5.95
C GLN A 38 -18.80 -3.51 5.16
N SER A 39 -17.57 -3.99 5.36
CA SER A 39 -16.37 -3.44 4.70
C SER A 39 -16.49 -3.25 3.18
N PRO A 40 -17.13 -4.17 2.41
CA PRO A 40 -17.38 -3.94 0.99
C PRO A 40 -18.24 -2.70 0.69
N ASP A 41 -19.27 -2.43 1.49
CA ASP A 41 -20.14 -1.25 1.31
C ASP A 41 -19.39 0.05 1.59
N ALA A 42 -18.42 0.02 2.51
CA ALA A 42 -17.57 1.17 2.80
C ALA A 42 -16.59 1.46 1.66
N VAL A 43 -15.99 0.42 1.06
CA VAL A 43 -15.12 0.56 -0.12
C VAL A 43 -15.90 1.08 -1.33
N ASP A 44 -17.06 0.49 -1.63
CA ASP A 44 -17.87 0.94 -2.76
C ASP A 44 -18.36 2.38 -2.58
N ARG A 45 -18.61 2.82 -1.34
CA ARG A 45 -18.95 4.21 -1.01
C ARG A 45 -17.78 5.17 -1.21
N GLU A 46 -16.57 4.80 -0.76
CA GLU A 46 -15.37 5.65 -0.91
C GLU A 46 -15.09 5.95 -2.39
N TYR A 47 -15.28 4.95 -3.24
CA TYR A 47 -15.00 5.01 -4.68
C TYR A 47 -16.28 5.12 -5.53
N ALA A 48 -17.37 5.65 -4.97
CA ALA A 48 -18.67 5.68 -5.64
C ALA A 48 -18.65 6.52 -6.93
N ASP A 49 -17.86 7.59 -6.92
CA ASP A 49 -17.66 8.51 -8.05
C ASP A 49 -17.09 7.82 -9.29
N LEU A 50 -16.39 6.70 -9.13
CA LEU A 50 -15.82 5.95 -10.24
C LEU A 50 -16.88 5.22 -11.08
N ASN A 51 -18.11 5.03 -10.57
CA ASN A 51 -19.19 4.29 -11.24
C ASN A 51 -18.77 2.89 -11.73
N LEU A 52 -17.83 2.25 -11.02
CA LEU A 52 -17.35 0.91 -11.32
C LEU A 52 -18.31 -0.16 -10.81
N ARG A 53 -18.28 -1.35 -11.42
CA ARG A 53 -18.98 -2.52 -10.89
C ARG A 53 -18.51 -2.83 -9.46
N PRO A 54 -19.39 -3.31 -8.58
CA PRO A 54 -19.00 -3.73 -7.24
C PRO A 54 -17.88 -4.78 -7.30
N LEU A 55 -16.89 -4.66 -6.42
CA LEU A 55 -15.77 -5.62 -6.39
C LEU A 55 -16.24 -7.05 -6.06
N TYR A 56 -17.31 -7.18 -5.29
CA TYR A 56 -17.84 -8.45 -4.80
C TYR A 56 -19.36 -8.56 -5.05
N PRO A 57 -19.79 -8.90 -6.28
CA PRO A 57 -21.21 -8.88 -6.66
C PRO A 57 -22.06 -9.92 -5.92
N ASN A 58 -21.47 -11.02 -5.46
CA ASN A 58 -22.18 -12.12 -4.78
C ASN A 58 -22.05 -12.02 -3.25
N ARG A 59 -22.91 -11.19 -2.64
CA ARG A 59 -22.97 -10.88 -1.19
C ARG A 59 -23.39 -12.05 -0.27
N GLY A 60 -23.60 -13.26 -0.81
CA GLY A 60 -24.14 -14.41 -0.08
C GLY A 60 -23.11 -15.32 0.61
N HIS A 61 -21.83 -15.20 0.27
CA HIS A 61 -20.78 -16.02 0.88
C HIS A 61 -19.82 -15.11 1.64
N HIS A 62 -19.46 -15.51 2.85
CA HIS A 62 -18.45 -14.84 3.67
C HIS A 62 -17.10 -14.88 2.92
N LEU A 63 -16.84 -13.91 2.05
CA LEU A 63 -15.64 -13.85 1.21
C LEU A 63 -14.44 -13.56 2.10
N ARG A 64 -13.72 -14.62 2.48
CA ARG A 64 -12.40 -14.49 3.12
C ARG A 64 -11.37 -14.15 2.06
N ILE A 65 -11.08 -12.85 1.92
CA ILE A 65 -10.03 -12.36 1.03
C ILE A 65 -8.67 -12.62 1.71
N ARG A 66 -7.76 -13.35 1.04
CA ARG A 66 -6.37 -13.49 1.51
C ARG A 66 -5.70 -12.13 1.46
N GLN A 67 -5.24 -11.66 2.61
CA GLN A 67 -4.50 -10.40 2.69
C GLN A 67 -3.05 -10.52 2.20
N HIS A 68 -2.46 -11.72 2.03
CA HIS A 68 -1.08 -11.89 1.53
C HIS A 68 -0.90 -13.08 0.59
N VAL A 69 0.14 -12.94 -0.23
CA VAL A 69 0.79 -13.97 -1.03
C VAL A 69 2.29 -13.89 -0.74
N ASN A 70 3.05 -14.98 -0.96
CA ASN A 70 4.51 -14.94 -0.91
C ASN A 70 5.04 -14.31 -2.21
N PRO A 71 5.49 -13.05 -2.24
CA PRO A 71 6.07 -12.45 -3.44
C PRO A 71 7.35 -13.16 -3.91
N LEU A 72 8.03 -13.91 -3.03
CA LEU A 72 9.26 -14.62 -3.34
C LEU A 72 9.04 -16.11 -3.62
N SER A 73 7.84 -16.53 -4.06
CA SER A 73 7.72 -17.90 -4.60
C SER A 73 8.36 -17.97 -5.98
N SER A 74 8.86 -19.16 -6.36
CA SER A 74 9.46 -19.38 -7.68
C SER A 74 8.55 -18.96 -8.83
N SER A 75 7.23 -19.15 -8.69
CA SER A 75 6.23 -18.73 -9.69
C SER A 75 6.10 -17.20 -9.88
N PHE A 76 6.64 -16.39 -8.97
CA PHE A 76 6.73 -14.93 -9.10
C PHE A 76 8.18 -14.45 -9.25
N SER A 77 9.13 -15.38 -9.41
CA SER A 77 10.55 -15.07 -9.59
C SER A 77 10.96 -15.04 -11.06
N GLU A 78 10.06 -15.40 -11.97
CA GLU A 78 10.28 -15.26 -13.41
C GLU A 78 10.15 -13.78 -13.81
N PRO A 79 11.20 -13.17 -14.39
CA PRO A 79 11.13 -11.80 -14.88
C PRO A 79 10.07 -11.70 -15.98
N THR A 80 9.16 -10.73 -15.85
CA THR A 80 8.30 -10.33 -16.97
C THR A 80 9.06 -9.38 -17.87
N GLU A 81 8.87 -9.49 -19.18
CA GLU A 81 9.33 -8.46 -20.11
C GLU A 81 8.52 -7.18 -19.86
N PRO A 82 9.17 -6.01 -19.75
CA PRO A 82 8.47 -4.74 -19.64
C PRO A 82 7.72 -4.47 -20.96
N PRO A 83 6.51 -3.87 -20.89
CA PRO A 83 5.79 -3.51 -22.10
C PRO A 83 6.49 -2.34 -22.82
N GLU A 84 6.17 -2.17 -24.10
CA GLU A 84 6.55 -0.96 -24.85
C GLU A 84 5.77 0.24 -24.32
N TRP A 85 6.41 1.08 -23.50
CA TRP A 85 5.74 2.17 -22.78
C TRP A 85 5.01 3.17 -23.68
N LYS A 86 5.45 3.33 -24.93
CA LYS A 86 4.80 4.17 -25.95
C LYS A 86 3.44 3.61 -26.41
N GLU A 87 3.21 2.32 -26.23
CA GLU A 87 1.94 1.66 -26.54
C GLU A 87 1.01 1.63 -25.32
N VAL A 88 1.55 1.85 -24.11
CA VAL A 88 0.79 1.85 -22.85
C VAL A 88 0.30 3.25 -22.47
N PHE A 89 1.13 4.27 -22.65
CA PHE A 89 0.81 5.65 -22.28
C PHE A 89 0.83 6.56 -23.51
N ASP A 90 -0.19 7.41 -23.65
CA ASP A 90 -0.27 8.42 -24.70
C ASP A 90 0.96 9.36 -24.72
N ASP A 91 1.41 9.74 -23.52
CA ASP A 91 2.65 10.50 -23.32
C ASP A 91 3.49 9.82 -22.22
N PRO A 92 4.48 8.99 -22.58
CA PRO A 92 5.32 8.29 -21.61
C PRO A 92 6.30 9.22 -20.88
N LEU A 93 6.39 10.51 -21.23
CA LEU A 93 7.26 11.48 -20.57
C LEU A 93 6.58 12.18 -19.38
N LEU A 94 5.27 11.99 -19.18
CA LEU A 94 4.57 12.51 -18.02
C LEU A 94 5.09 11.89 -16.72
N PRO A 95 5.00 12.60 -15.58
CA PRO A 95 5.36 12.05 -14.28
C PRO A 95 4.58 10.77 -13.98
N LEU A 96 5.25 9.76 -13.42
CA LEU A 96 4.69 8.43 -13.22
C LEU A 96 4.40 8.16 -11.75
N MET A 97 3.20 7.71 -11.41
CA MET A 97 2.91 7.16 -10.09
C MET A 97 2.89 5.64 -10.18
N VAL A 98 3.68 4.98 -9.34
CA VAL A 98 3.71 3.51 -9.25
C VAL A 98 3.13 3.09 -7.91
N ASP A 99 2.12 2.23 -7.92
CA ASP A 99 1.57 1.60 -6.72
C ASP A 99 1.91 0.10 -6.70
N ILE A 100 2.82 -0.27 -5.79
CA ILE A 100 3.26 -1.65 -5.59
C ILE A 100 2.33 -2.32 -4.59
N GLY A 101 1.57 -3.31 -5.05
CA GLY A 101 0.49 -3.92 -4.28
C GLY A 101 -0.85 -3.21 -4.46
N CYS A 102 -1.17 -2.79 -5.69
CA CYS A 102 -2.32 -1.94 -5.98
C CYS A 102 -3.70 -2.62 -5.82
N GLY A 103 -3.74 -3.93 -5.54
CA GLY A 103 -4.98 -4.66 -5.30
C GLY A 103 -5.92 -4.61 -6.50
N SER A 104 -7.07 -3.96 -6.32
CA SER A 104 -8.06 -3.85 -7.40
C SER A 104 -7.78 -2.72 -8.41
N GLY A 105 -6.87 -1.81 -8.06
CA GLY A 105 -6.53 -0.63 -8.86
C GLY A 105 -7.49 0.55 -8.70
N ARG A 106 -8.56 0.45 -7.89
CA ARG A 106 -9.52 1.56 -7.68
C ARG A 106 -8.86 2.83 -7.14
N PHE A 107 -7.90 2.68 -6.23
CA PHE A 107 -7.10 3.79 -5.72
C PHE A 107 -6.42 4.59 -6.84
N LEU A 108 -5.72 3.91 -7.75
CA LEU A 108 -5.06 4.54 -8.90
C LEU A 108 -6.05 5.15 -9.89
N ILE A 109 -7.16 4.46 -10.19
CA ILE A 109 -8.20 4.97 -11.09
C ILE A 109 -8.82 6.24 -10.51
N TRP A 110 -9.05 6.27 -9.19
CA TRP A 110 -9.54 7.45 -8.49
C TRP A 110 -8.57 8.61 -8.57
N LEU A 111 -7.28 8.37 -8.32
CA LEU A 111 -6.26 9.42 -8.43
C LEU A 111 -6.16 9.95 -9.86
N ALA A 112 -6.18 9.07 -10.87
CA ALA A 112 -6.14 9.46 -12.27
C ALA A 112 -7.35 10.32 -12.69
N LYS A 113 -8.52 10.06 -12.10
CA LYS A 113 -9.74 10.82 -12.37
C LYS A 113 -9.79 12.16 -11.63
N ASN A 114 -9.35 12.20 -10.37
CA ASN A 114 -9.67 13.28 -9.44
C ASN A 114 -8.49 14.17 -9.04
N SER A 115 -7.23 13.80 -9.34
CA SER A 115 -6.07 14.60 -8.95
C SER A 115 -5.99 15.95 -9.67
N GLY A 116 -6.53 16.04 -10.89
CA GLY A 116 -6.32 17.17 -11.79
C GLY A 116 -4.89 17.29 -12.34
N GLU A 117 -3.98 16.39 -11.95
CA GLU A 117 -2.60 16.37 -12.41
C GLU A 117 -2.46 15.52 -13.67
N ARG A 118 -1.77 16.04 -14.69
CA ARG A 118 -1.47 15.27 -15.89
C ARG A 118 -0.28 14.35 -15.65
N ARG A 119 -0.56 13.09 -15.29
CA ARG A 119 0.44 12.08 -14.87
C ARG A 119 0.03 10.68 -15.32
N ASN A 120 1.01 9.80 -15.45
CA ASN A 120 0.82 8.38 -15.71
C ASN A 120 0.64 7.62 -14.39
N TYR A 121 -0.18 6.57 -14.38
CA TYR A 121 -0.40 5.72 -13.21
C TYR A 121 -0.17 4.25 -13.58
N LEU A 122 0.64 3.55 -12.80
CA LEU A 122 0.97 2.14 -12.99
C LEU A 122 0.75 1.36 -11.69
N GLY A 123 -0.12 0.35 -11.74
CA GLY A 123 -0.34 -0.56 -10.62
C GLY A 123 0.35 -1.89 -10.85
N LEU A 124 1.06 -2.38 -9.83
CA LEU A 124 1.68 -3.71 -9.84
C LEU A 124 1.00 -4.59 -8.79
N GLU A 125 0.38 -5.69 -9.22
CA GLU A 125 -0.24 -6.67 -8.32
C GLU A 125 0.16 -8.08 -8.75
N ILE A 126 0.65 -8.86 -7.78
CA ILE A 126 1.10 -10.24 -7.97
C ILE A 126 0.00 -11.26 -7.71
N ARG A 127 -1.10 -10.86 -7.07
CA ARG A 127 -2.23 -11.75 -6.78
C ARG A 127 -3.04 -12.00 -8.03
N GLN A 128 -3.23 -13.28 -8.36
CA GLN A 128 -4.39 -13.67 -9.16
C GLN A 128 -5.68 -13.43 -8.36
N LYS A 129 -6.74 -13.00 -9.06
CA LYS A 129 -8.09 -12.82 -8.49
C LYS A 129 -8.68 -14.19 -8.07
N CYS A 130 -8.33 -14.75 -6.90
CA CYS A 130 -9.01 -15.96 -6.39
C CYS A 130 -8.81 -16.25 -4.88
N PRO A 131 -9.80 -16.88 -4.20
CA PRO A 131 -9.78 -17.17 -2.77
C PRO A 131 -9.29 -18.59 -2.51
N ASP A 132 -8.30 -18.73 -1.66
CA ASP A 132 -8.05 -19.98 -0.93
C ASP A 132 -7.40 -19.60 0.41
N PRO A 133 -7.26 -20.41 1.49
CA PRO A 133 -6.77 -19.93 2.80
C PRO A 133 -5.63 -20.78 3.43
N HIS A 134 -4.35 -20.38 3.37
CA HIS A 134 -3.27 -21.05 4.12
C HIS A 134 -2.12 -20.09 4.48
N PHE A 135 -1.89 -19.89 5.78
CA PHE A 135 -0.80 -19.06 6.34
C PHE A 135 0.10 -19.86 7.30
N LYS A 136 1.42 -19.69 7.20
CA LYS A 136 2.42 -20.18 8.18
C LYS A 136 3.33 -19.04 8.66
N LYS A 137 3.91 -19.21 9.85
CA LYS A 137 4.43 -18.16 10.74
C LYS A 137 5.93 -17.79 10.59
N ARG A 138 6.57 -17.96 9.42
CA ARG A 138 8.06 -17.92 9.31
C ARG A 138 8.62 -17.07 8.15
N HIS A 139 8.14 -15.85 7.95
CA HIS A 139 8.21 -15.20 6.62
C HIS A 139 8.73 -13.75 6.57
N HIS A 140 9.74 -13.40 7.37
CA HIS A 140 10.52 -12.16 7.19
C HIS A 140 11.13 -12.04 5.77
N LYS A 141 11.54 -13.17 5.18
CA LYS A 141 12.02 -13.26 3.79
C LYS A 141 10.90 -13.15 2.74
N ARG A 142 9.64 -12.86 3.10
CA ARG A 142 8.52 -12.74 2.14
C ARG A 142 7.92 -11.34 2.12
N ARG A 143 8.62 -10.37 2.69
CA ARG A 143 8.25 -8.95 2.61
C ARG A 143 8.65 -8.44 1.23
N VAL A 144 7.76 -7.81 0.49
CA VAL A 144 8.01 -7.27 -0.87
C VAL A 144 9.13 -6.22 -0.87
N LEU A 145 9.22 -5.36 0.15
CA LEU A 145 10.30 -4.38 0.24
C LEU A 145 11.59 -5.09 0.66
N GLN A 146 12.22 -5.84 -0.25
CA GLN A 146 13.55 -6.44 -0.12
C GLN A 146 14.64 -5.43 -0.49
N PRO A 147 15.92 -5.63 -0.10
CA PRO A 147 17.00 -4.70 -0.45
C PRO A 147 17.09 -4.43 -1.95
N GLN A 148 16.88 -5.45 -2.79
CA GLN A 148 16.89 -5.31 -4.25
C GLN A 148 15.82 -4.35 -4.77
N LEU A 149 14.64 -4.33 -4.13
CA LEU A 149 13.57 -3.39 -4.50
C LEU A 149 13.93 -1.98 -4.05
N VAL A 150 14.49 -1.82 -2.85
CA VAL A 150 14.98 -0.53 -2.35
C VAL A 150 16.04 0.01 -3.32
N ASP A 151 17.05 -0.79 -3.68
CA ASP A 151 18.08 -0.40 -4.65
C ASP A 151 17.48 0.01 -6.00
N SER A 152 16.47 -0.72 -6.48
CA SER A 152 15.79 -0.41 -7.73
C SER A 152 15.04 0.92 -7.65
N ILE A 153 14.36 1.20 -6.54
CA ILE A 153 13.70 2.48 -6.28
C ILE A 153 14.76 3.59 -6.21
N THR A 154 15.81 3.41 -5.40
CA THR A 154 16.91 4.38 -5.24
C THR A 154 17.55 4.73 -6.57
N LYS A 155 17.78 3.76 -7.45
CA LYS A 155 18.41 3.98 -8.78
C LYS A 155 17.48 4.67 -9.77
N ASN A 156 16.21 4.28 -9.82
CA ASN A 156 15.30 4.73 -10.89
C ASN A 156 14.46 5.96 -10.54
N LEU A 157 14.23 6.24 -9.26
CA LEU A 157 13.51 7.43 -8.83
C LEU A 157 14.32 8.69 -9.15
N CYS A 158 13.72 9.70 -9.78
CA CYS A 158 14.43 10.97 -9.99
C CYS A 158 14.63 11.76 -8.70
N LEU A 159 15.47 12.80 -8.76
CA LEU A 159 15.55 13.82 -7.72
C LEU A 159 14.18 14.46 -7.46
N SER A 160 13.88 14.74 -6.20
CA SER A 160 12.58 15.20 -5.71
C SER A 160 11.44 14.18 -5.85
N GLY A 161 11.70 13.00 -6.40
CA GLY A 161 10.75 11.89 -6.40
C GLY A 161 10.47 11.44 -4.96
N ARG A 162 9.22 11.07 -4.69
CA ARG A 162 8.74 10.71 -3.35
C ARG A 162 8.45 9.22 -3.23
N VAL A 163 8.70 8.66 -2.06
CA VAL A 163 8.33 7.29 -1.70
C VAL A 163 7.36 7.34 -0.53
N LEU A 164 6.14 6.83 -0.70
CA LEU A 164 5.17 6.66 0.39
C LEU A 164 5.12 5.19 0.81
N LEU A 165 5.35 4.93 2.09
CA LEU A 165 5.26 3.62 2.72
C LEU A 165 4.00 3.59 3.57
N GLN A 166 3.23 2.51 3.47
CA GLN A 166 2.01 2.34 4.24
C GLN A 166 1.78 0.89 4.68
N SER A 167 1.41 0.70 5.94
CA SER A 167 1.04 -0.60 6.51
C SER A 167 0.18 -0.41 7.77
N ASP A 168 -0.81 -1.29 8.00
CA ASP A 168 -1.58 -1.35 9.25
C ASP A 168 -0.92 -2.23 10.33
N VAL A 169 0.29 -2.72 10.04
CA VAL A 169 1.09 -3.56 10.93
C VAL A 169 2.38 -2.82 11.27
N LEU A 170 2.53 -2.42 12.53
CA LEU A 170 3.66 -1.62 12.99
C LEU A 170 5.01 -2.26 12.69
N GLU A 171 5.20 -3.54 12.98
CA GLU A 171 6.48 -4.24 12.73
C GLU A 171 6.87 -4.25 11.25
N VAL A 172 5.88 -4.27 10.36
CA VAL A 172 6.08 -4.25 8.90
C VAL A 172 6.42 -2.83 8.47
N ALA A 173 5.70 -1.82 8.98
CA ALA A 173 6.00 -0.42 8.71
C ALA A 173 7.40 -0.03 9.22
N ALA A 174 7.77 -0.49 10.41
CA ALA A 174 9.06 -0.22 11.04
C ALA A 174 10.24 -0.81 10.26
N ASP A 175 10.12 -2.04 9.74
CA ASP A 175 11.13 -2.64 8.86
C ASP A 175 11.26 -1.92 7.51
N MET A 176 10.16 -1.39 6.96
CA MET A 176 10.27 -0.57 5.75
C MET A 176 10.97 0.75 6.02
N ARG A 177 10.62 1.38 7.14
CA ARG A 177 11.28 2.60 7.63
C ARG A 177 12.78 2.36 7.78
N GLU A 178 13.19 1.29 8.46
CA GLU A 178 14.61 0.99 8.71
C GLU A 178 15.42 0.89 7.40
N ARG A 179 14.84 0.29 6.36
CA ARG A 179 15.51 0.18 5.05
C ARG A 179 15.74 1.52 4.37
N PHE A 180 14.76 2.42 4.40
CA PHE A 180 14.89 3.75 3.80
C PHE A 180 15.69 4.72 4.67
N ASP A 181 15.59 4.61 6.00
CA ASP A 181 16.47 5.34 6.93
C ASP A 181 17.94 4.95 6.73
N GLY A 182 18.21 3.69 6.34
CA GLY A 182 19.54 3.22 5.93
C GLY A 182 20.09 3.85 4.64
N CYS A 183 19.26 4.54 3.86
CA CYS A 183 19.63 5.27 2.65
C CYS A 183 19.59 6.80 2.86
N SER A 184 19.92 7.27 4.06
CA SER A 184 19.89 8.70 4.45
C SER A 184 20.84 9.62 3.67
N ASP A 185 21.78 9.04 2.91
CA ASP A 185 22.63 9.77 1.98
C ASP A 185 21.89 10.21 0.71
N VAL A 186 20.82 9.49 0.33
CA VAL A 186 20.02 9.70 -0.88
C VAL A 186 18.61 10.19 -0.57
N PHE A 187 18.01 9.70 0.51
CA PHE A 187 16.64 9.99 0.92
C PHE A 187 16.58 10.80 2.20
N GLU A 188 15.72 11.80 2.20
CA GLU A 188 15.35 12.54 3.40
C GLU A 188 13.89 12.27 3.74
N HIS A 189 13.59 12.18 5.03
CA HIS A 189 12.22 12.07 5.49
C HIS A 189 11.47 13.39 5.24
N VAL A 190 10.19 13.30 4.90
CA VAL A 190 9.44 14.45 4.37
C VAL A 190 9.26 15.56 5.41
N ASP A 191 9.33 15.25 6.71
CA ASP A 191 9.22 16.24 7.79
C ASP A 191 10.35 17.30 7.79
N CYS A 192 11.51 16.97 7.22
CA CYS A 192 12.61 17.90 7.01
C CYS A 192 12.37 18.87 5.86
N ILE A 193 11.45 18.52 4.94
CA ILE A 193 11.28 19.18 3.64
C ILE A 193 9.96 19.94 3.57
N ASP A 194 8.88 19.31 4.01
CA ASP A 194 7.50 19.75 3.84
C ASP A 194 6.84 19.83 5.22
N LYS A 195 6.76 21.04 5.78
CA LYS A 195 6.24 21.27 7.14
C LYS A 195 4.72 21.18 7.23
N ASP A 196 4.03 21.15 6.10
CA ASP A 196 2.57 20.99 6.05
C ASP A 196 2.18 19.52 6.30
N LEU A 197 3.10 18.58 6.05
CA LEU A 197 2.91 17.16 6.34
C LEU A 197 3.18 16.85 7.82
N ARG A 198 2.10 16.76 8.59
CA ARG A 198 2.14 16.53 10.03
C ARG A 198 2.59 15.11 10.35
N CYS A 199 3.59 15.00 11.22
CA CYS A 199 4.06 13.74 11.78
C CYS A 199 3.84 13.68 13.29
N ASN A 200 3.71 12.47 13.84
CA ASN A 200 3.81 12.26 15.29
C ASN A 200 5.28 12.25 15.76
N ASN A 201 5.49 12.11 17.06
CA ASN A 201 6.83 12.09 17.68
C ASN A 201 7.72 10.92 17.20
N GLU A 202 7.16 9.91 16.55
CA GLU A 202 7.89 8.77 15.99
C GLU A 202 8.16 8.93 14.47
N GLY A 203 7.75 10.05 13.88
CA GLY A 203 7.91 10.33 12.45
C GLY A 203 6.94 9.56 11.56
N TRP A 204 5.76 9.17 12.07
CA TRP A 204 4.66 8.66 11.25
C TRP A 204 3.74 9.80 10.83
N LEU A 205 3.34 9.83 9.56
CA LEU A 205 2.37 10.81 9.04
C LEU A 205 1.00 10.59 9.71
N LEU A 206 0.40 11.69 10.18
CA LEU A 206 -0.90 11.68 10.83
C LEU A 206 -2.04 11.55 9.82
N ASP A 207 -1.91 12.26 8.70
CA ASP A 207 -2.91 12.36 7.65
C ASP A 207 -2.49 11.54 6.43
N ASN A 208 -3.47 11.09 5.63
CA ASN A 208 -3.18 10.46 4.35
C ASN A 208 -2.84 11.55 3.31
N PRO A 209 -1.59 11.63 2.81
CA PRO A 209 -1.18 12.69 1.90
C PRO A 209 -1.80 12.57 0.50
N MET A 210 -2.44 11.45 0.18
CA MET A 210 -3.06 11.19 -1.14
C MET A 210 -4.52 11.63 -1.19
N GLY A 211 -5.12 12.04 -0.06
CA GLY A 211 -6.50 12.55 0.00
C GLY A 211 -7.61 11.51 -0.21
N ILE A 212 -7.28 10.24 -0.40
CA ILE A 212 -8.23 9.13 -0.57
C ILE A 212 -7.69 7.88 0.12
N ARG A 213 -8.57 7.12 0.78
CA ARG A 213 -8.19 5.88 1.45
C ARG A 213 -8.12 4.72 0.47
N THR A 214 -7.06 3.92 0.53
CA THR A 214 -6.98 2.61 -0.14
C THR A 214 -8.03 1.64 0.42
N GLU A 215 -8.37 0.57 -0.31
CA GLU A 215 -9.27 -0.44 0.26
C GLU A 215 -8.72 -1.01 1.57
N ARG A 216 -7.40 -1.17 1.68
CA ARG A 216 -6.79 -1.73 2.89
C ARG A 216 -6.94 -0.82 4.10
N GLU A 217 -6.79 0.50 3.93
CA GLU A 217 -7.02 1.49 4.98
C GLU A 217 -8.45 1.40 5.48
N ILE A 218 -9.43 1.36 4.59
CA ILE A 218 -10.86 1.26 4.96
C ILE A 218 -11.09 0.00 5.81
N HIS A 219 -10.55 -1.16 5.39
CA HIS A 219 -10.69 -2.41 6.15
C HIS A 219 -10.01 -2.33 7.53
N ALA A 220 -8.79 -1.79 7.58
CA ALA A 220 -8.04 -1.69 8.83
C ALA A 220 -8.70 -0.70 9.82
N GLU A 221 -9.17 0.45 9.35
CA GLU A 221 -9.90 1.42 10.17
C GLU A 221 -11.20 0.85 10.73
N LEU A 222 -11.97 0.10 9.92
CA LEU A 222 -13.18 -0.59 10.38
C LEU A 222 -12.90 -1.67 11.44
N GLU A 223 -11.70 -2.25 11.42
CA GLU A 223 -11.22 -3.18 12.46
C GLU A 223 -10.60 -2.45 13.68
N GLY A 224 -10.58 -1.12 13.67
CA GLY A 224 -9.96 -0.29 14.73
C GLY A 224 -8.43 -0.32 14.72
N ALA A 225 -7.80 -0.71 13.62
CA ALA A 225 -6.35 -0.73 13.47
C ALA A 225 -5.81 0.64 13.04
N THR A 226 -4.62 0.97 13.55
CA THR A 226 -3.87 2.17 13.15
C THR A 226 -3.15 1.94 11.83
N ILE A 227 -3.19 2.95 10.95
CA ILE A 227 -2.39 2.96 9.72
C ILE A 227 -1.09 3.72 9.98
N TYR A 228 0.03 3.07 9.73
CA TYR A 228 1.36 3.67 9.80
C TYR A 228 1.78 4.12 8.41
N ARG A 229 2.07 5.41 8.26
CA ARG A 229 2.45 6.04 7.00
C ARG A 229 3.79 6.76 7.17
N ARG A 230 4.69 6.61 6.21
CA ARG A 230 5.97 7.31 6.20
C ARG A 230 6.33 7.72 4.79
N MET A 231 6.84 8.93 4.61
CA MET A 231 7.17 9.45 3.29
C MET A 231 8.62 9.95 3.26
N TYR A 232 9.31 9.62 2.17
CA TYR A 232 10.66 10.07 1.88
C TYR A 232 10.68 10.83 0.56
N GLN A 233 11.64 11.73 0.41
CA GLN A 233 11.95 12.38 -0.86
C GLN A 233 13.42 12.15 -1.19
N LYS A 234 13.69 11.81 -2.45
CA LYS A 234 15.06 11.68 -2.93
C LYS A 234 15.69 13.06 -3.10
N THR A 235 16.74 13.35 -2.35
CA THR A 235 17.42 14.66 -2.38
C THR A 235 18.78 14.63 -3.08
N ARG A 236 19.38 13.45 -3.24
CA ARG A 236 20.66 13.28 -3.93
C ARG A 236 20.62 12.20 -5.00
N ASN A 237 21.54 12.28 -5.95
CA ASN A 237 21.73 11.20 -6.92
C ASN A 237 22.51 10.06 -6.27
N PHE A 238 22.17 8.84 -6.64
CA PHE A 238 22.92 7.67 -6.21
C PHE A 238 24.28 7.70 -6.92
N HIS A 239 25.36 7.89 -6.17
CA HIS A 239 26.73 7.80 -6.69
C HIS A 239 27.21 6.36 -6.50
N HIS A 240 27.75 5.78 -7.58
CA HIS A 240 28.09 4.37 -7.67
C HIS A 240 29.40 4.03 -6.96
#